data_AF-A0A519RKQ9-F1
#
_entry.id   AF-A0A519RKQ9-F1
#
_cell.length_a   1.000
_cell.length_b   1.000
_cell.length_c   1.000
_cell.angle_alpha   90.00
_cell.angle_beta   90.00
_cell.angle_gamma   90.00
#
_symmetry.space_group_name_H-M   'P 1'
#
loop_
_entity.id
_entity.type
_entity.pdbx_description
1 polymer ?
#
loop_
_entity_poly.entity_id
_entity_poly.type
_entity_poly.pdbx_seq_one_letter_code
_entity_poly.pdbx_strand_id
1 'polypeptide(L)'
;MRKFIITTVLVLLPSLFFAQSAFDKYSDMDDVTMVVINKKSFDLLDQLSFKMDAKTEKYVSQLKNVKNFKMYSTSSNKISGDMKQTFDTYRKKQNLEQLMSLKQDGNNINIYVKSNDDSSKVSEFLMFIEGGDKKGDQTVLLSLTGDFDLAALDK
;
A
#
# COMPACT_ATOMS: atom_id res chain seq x y z
N MET A 1 -0.86 37.19 -25.47
CA MET A 1 0.04 36.03 -25.35
C MET A 1 0.36 35.66 -23.90
N ARG A 2 0.85 36.58 -23.04
CA ARG A 2 1.16 36.28 -21.62
C ARG A 2 -0.02 35.71 -20.81
N LYS A 3 -1.23 36.23 -21.01
CA LYS A 3 -2.45 35.74 -20.35
C LYS A 3 -2.80 34.29 -20.72
N PHE A 4 -2.55 33.90 -21.98
CA PHE A 4 -2.84 32.55 -22.47
C PHE A 4 -1.87 31.52 -21.86
N ILE A 5 -0.58 31.88 -21.75
CA ILE A 5 0.43 31.05 -21.08
C ILE A 5 0.07 30.84 -19.60
N ILE A 6 -0.34 31.90 -18.89
CA ILE A 6 -0.74 31.80 -17.48
C ILE A 6 -1.98 30.90 -17.31
N THR A 7 -2.99 31.05 -18.18
CA THR A 7 -4.20 30.21 -18.13
C THR A 7 -3.87 28.74 -18.44
N THR A 8 -3.02 28.46 -19.43
CA THR A 8 -2.60 27.08 -19.74
C THR A 8 -1.84 26.45 -18.59
N VAL A 9 -0.92 27.18 -17.95
CA VAL A 9 -0.20 26.68 -16.76
C VAL A 9 -1.20 26.41 -15.63
N LEU A 10 -2.15 27.32 -15.35
CA LEU A 10 -3.13 27.16 -14.28
C LEU A 10 -4.05 25.95 -14.46
N VAL A 11 -4.41 25.63 -15.72
CA VAL A 11 -5.24 24.45 -16.06
C VAL A 11 -4.46 23.15 -15.92
N LEU A 12 -3.14 23.17 -16.12
CA LEU A 12 -2.29 21.99 -16.02
C LEU A 12 -1.77 21.73 -14.59
N LEU A 13 -1.79 22.71 -13.69
CA LEU A 13 -1.35 22.55 -12.30
C LEU A 13 -2.02 21.37 -11.55
N PRO A 14 -3.35 21.15 -11.62
CA PRO A 14 -3.98 20.03 -10.94
C PRO A 14 -3.47 18.67 -11.43
N SER A 15 -3.13 18.55 -12.73
CA SER A 15 -2.65 17.31 -13.34
C SER A 15 -1.37 16.77 -12.69
N LEU A 16 -0.50 17.67 -12.21
CA LEU A 16 0.76 17.32 -11.55
C LEU A 16 0.55 16.75 -10.14
N PHE A 17 -0.51 17.16 -9.44
CA PHE A 17 -0.86 16.62 -8.12
C PHE A 17 -1.42 15.20 -8.18
N PHE A 18 -1.96 14.76 -9.33
CA PHE A 18 -2.47 13.40 -9.50
C PHE A 18 -1.38 12.34 -9.73
N ALA A 19 -0.11 12.75 -9.92
CA ALA A 19 1.00 11.84 -10.19
C ALA A 19 1.66 11.27 -8.93
N GLN A 20 1.55 11.94 -7.77
CA GLN A 20 2.09 11.44 -6.51
C GLN A 20 1.21 10.29 -6.00
N SER A 21 1.82 9.16 -5.60
CA SER A 21 1.02 8.07 -5.04
C SER A 21 0.34 8.56 -3.77
N ALA A 22 -0.91 8.15 -3.54
CA ALA A 22 -1.75 8.72 -2.48
C ALA A 22 -1.12 8.66 -1.08
N PHE A 23 -0.23 7.70 -0.86
CA PHE A 23 0.45 7.43 0.39
C PHE A 23 1.89 7.96 0.44
N ASP A 24 2.47 8.42 -0.68
CA ASP A 24 3.86 8.88 -0.72
C ASP A 24 4.10 10.09 0.19
N LYS A 25 3.06 10.87 0.49
CA LYS A 25 3.11 11.98 1.45
C LYS A 25 3.56 11.58 2.86
N TYR A 26 3.45 10.31 3.22
CA TYR A 26 3.87 9.80 4.53
C TYR A 26 5.37 9.44 4.60
N SER A 27 6.04 9.39 3.45
CA SER A 27 7.43 8.93 3.35
C SER A 27 8.43 9.88 4.00
N ASP A 28 8.09 11.16 4.03
CA ASP A 28 8.97 12.25 4.51
C ASP A 28 8.56 12.76 5.91
N MET A 29 7.71 12.03 6.63
CA MET A 29 7.25 12.42 7.97
C MET A 29 8.08 11.74 9.05
N ASP A 30 8.65 12.52 9.98
CA ASP A 30 9.52 12.02 11.06
C ASP A 30 8.82 10.97 11.97
N ASP A 31 7.51 11.12 12.19
CA ASP A 31 6.69 10.24 13.04
C ASP A 31 6.11 9.04 12.27
N VAL A 32 6.62 8.74 11.07
CA VAL A 32 6.20 7.60 10.24
C VAL A 32 7.36 6.66 9.98
N THR A 33 7.18 5.39 10.33
CA THR A 33 8.04 4.31 9.88
C THR A 33 7.54 3.81 8.53
N MET A 34 8.39 3.86 7.51
CA MET A 34 8.07 3.46 6.14
C MET A 34 8.95 2.29 5.70
N VAL A 35 8.33 1.32 5.03
CA VAL A 35 9.03 0.27 4.29
C VAL A 35 8.49 0.26 2.86
N VAL A 36 9.36 0.47 1.88
CA VAL A 36 8.99 0.38 0.46
C VAL A 36 9.90 -0.58 -0.27
N ILE A 37 9.26 -1.55 -0.93
CA ILE A 37 9.93 -2.57 -1.74
C ILE A 37 9.31 -2.48 -3.13
N ASN A 38 10.15 -2.13 -4.11
CA ASN A 38 9.74 -2.10 -5.51
C ASN A 38 10.23 -3.37 -6.23
N LYS A 39 9.74 -3.60 -7.45
CA LYS A 39 10.14 -4.74 -8.29
C LYS A 39 11.66 -4.92 -8.37
N LYS A 40 12.42 -3.84 -8.53
CA LYS A 40 13.89 -3.92 -8.65
C LYS A 40 14.54 -4.39 -7.35
N SER A 41 14.01 -3.99 -6.19
CA SER A 41 14.45 -4.51 -4.89
C SER A 41 14.19 -6.02 -4.77
N PHE A 42 13.04 -6.50 -5.27
CA PHE A 42 12.74 -7.94 -5.32
C PHE A 42 13.66 -8.69 -6.30
N ASP A 43 13.87 -8.15 -7.51
CA ASP A 43 14.75 -8.76 -8.51
C ASP A 43 16.19 -8.89 -7.98
N LEU A 44 16.67 -7.90 -7.21
CA LEU A 44 17.97 -7.97 -6.54
C LEU A 44 18.02 -9.03 -5.45
N LEU A 45 16.96 -9.16 -4.63
CA LEU A 45 16.87 -10.25 -3.63
C LEU A 45 16.86 -11.63 -4.32
N ASP A 46 16.12 -11.79 -5.41
CA ASP A 46 16.06 -13.01 -6.22
C ASP A 46 17.43 -13.37 -6.83
N GLN A 47 18.23 -12.37 -7.23
CA GLN A 47 19.60 -12.58 -7.72
C GLN A 47 20.60 -12.87 -6.60
N LEU A 48 20.36 -12.32 -5.39
CA LEU A 48 21.17 -12.56 -4.20
C LEU A 48 20.83 -13.87 -3.49
N SER A 49 19.94 -14.71 -4.04
CA SER A 49 19.61 -16.09 -3.62
C SER A 49 20.79 -17.06 -3.67
N PHE A 50 22.01 -16.60 -3.39
CA PHE A 50 23.11 -17.45 -2.99
C PHE A 50 22.79 -18.04 -1.61
N LYS A 51 22.22 -19.25 -1.62
CA LYS A 51 22.05 -20.15 -0.45
C LYS A 51 20.96 -19.75 0.55
N MET A 52 19.73 -19.54 0.10
CA MET A 52 18.58 -19.60 1.03
C MET A 52 18.02 -21.02 1.09
N ASP A 53 17.36 -21.38 2.18
CA ASP A 53 16.71 -22.69 2.28
C ASP A 53 15.57 -22.84 1.25
N ALA A 54 15.25 -24.09 0.86
CA ALA A 54 14.23 -24.38 -0.17
C ALA A 54 12.83 -23.85 0.19
N LYS A 55 12.58 -23.57 1.48
CA LYS A 55 11.31 -23.04 1.96
C LYS A 55 11.22 -21.52 1.66
N THR A 56 12.31 -20.80 1.88
CA THR A 56 12.47 -19.37 1.62
C THR A 56 12.48 -19.08 0.13
N GLU A 57 13.13 -19.93 -0.69
CA GLU A 57 13.09 -19.82 -2.16
C GLU A 57 11.65 -19.91 -2.70
N LYS A 58 10.81 -20.80 -2.14
CA LYS A 58 9.40 -20.90 -2.51
C LYS A 58 8.65 -19.60 -2.21
N TYR A 59 8.84 -18.99 -1.04
CA TYR A 59 8.18 -17.72 -0.69
C TYR A 59 8.69 -16.54 -1.54
N VAL A 60 10.00 -16.46 -1.79
CA VAL A 60 10.58 -15.43 -2.68
C VAL A 60 10.03 -15.56 -4.11
N SER A 61 9.83 -16.79 -4.60
CA SER A 61 9.26 -17.03 -5.93
C SER A 61 7.81 -16.54 -6.08
N GLN A 62 7.02 -16.57 -4.98
CA GLN A 62 5.65 -16.06 -4.95
C GLN A 62 5.60 -14.52 -4.92
N LEU A 63 6.66 -13.88 -4.43
CA LEU A 63 6.79 -12.42 -4.38
C LEU A 63 7.27 -11.81 -5.70
N LYS A 64 7.68 -12.60 -6.70
CA LYS A 64 8.13 -12.11 -8.03
C LYS A 64 7.08 -11.31 -8.78
N ASN A 65 5.80 -11.55 -8.49
CA ASN A 65 4.70 -10.82 -9.13
C ASN A 65 4.29 -9.54 -8.37
N VAL A 66 4.95 -9.23 -7.25
CA VAL A 66 4.78 -7.96 -6.55
C VAL A 66 5.49 -6.86 -7.33
N LYS A 67 4.74 -5.85 -7.75
CA LYS A 67 5.28 -4.67 -8.42
C LYS A 67 5.74 -3.63 -7.40
N ASN A 68 4.93 -3.42 -6.37
CA ASN A 68 5.17 -2.40 -5.35
C ASN A 68 4.54 -2.82 -4.03
N PHE A 69 5.32 -2.83 -2.97
CA PHE A 69 4.89 -2.99 -1.59
C PHE A 69 5.26 -1.73 -0.83
N LYS A 70 4.30 -1.15 -0.12
CA LYS A 70 4.48 -0.01 0.75
C LYS A 70 3.79 -0.27 2.08
N MET A 71 4.52 -0.10 3.17
CA MET A 71 3.97 -0.13 4.52
C MET A 71 4.35 1.16 5.22
N TYR A 72 3.36 1.76 5.87
CA TYR A 72 3.52 2.96 6.69
C TYR A 72 2.95 2.66 8.07
N SER A 73 3.67 3.01 9.12
CA SER A 73 3.21 2.86 10.49
C SER A 73 3.50 4.10 11.32
N THR A 74 2.60 4.42 12.22
CA THR A 74 2.73 5.56 13.13
C THR A 74 2.04 5.30 14.45
N SER A 75 2.57 5.89 15.53
CA SER A 75 1.92 5.98 16.84
C SER A 75 1.27 7.35 17.07
N SER A 76 1.34 8.26 16.09
CA SER A 76 0.76 9.60 16.21
C SER A 76 -0.73 9.54 15.89
N ASN A 77 -1.59 9.96 16.82
CA ASN A 77 -3.05 10.01 16.62
C ASN A 77 -3.43 10.93 15.45
N LYS A 78 -2.70 12.03 15.27
CA LYS A 78 -2.93 12.98 14.17
C LYS A 78 -2.67 12.33 12.82
N ILE A 79 -1.53 11.66 12.67
CA ILE A 79 -1.14 11.00 11.42
C ILE A 79 -2.02 9.79 11.16
N SER A 80 -2.37 9.04 12.21
CA SER A 80 -3.33 7.92 12.14
C SER A 80 -4.67 8.35 11.52
N GLY A 81 -5.22 9.49 11.96
CA GLY A 81 -6.46 10.04 11.40
C GLY A 81 -6.35 10.43 9.93
N ASP A 82 -5.24 11.07 9.54
CA ASP A 82 -4.98 11.42 8.14
C ASP A 82 -4.77 10.17 7.25
N MET A 83 -4.08 9.14 7.77
CA MET A 83 -3.91 7.84 7.10
C MET A 83 -5.25 7.16 6.87
N LYS A 84 -6.14 7.16 7.88
CA LYS A 84 -7.50 6.62 7.74
C LYS A 84 -8.29 7.32 6.65
N GLN A 85 -8.28 8.66 6.65
CA GLN A 85 -8.98 9.45 5.63
C GLN A 85 -8.44 9.18 4.23
N THR A 86 -7.11 9.07 4.10
CA THR A 86 -6.45 8.81 2.82
C THR A 86 -6.75 7.39 2.33
N PHE A 87 -6.72 6.40 3.22
CA PHE A 87 -7.15 5.03 2.95
C PHE A 87 -8.60 4.98 2.44
N ASP A 88 -9.53 5.62 3.15
CA ASP A 88 -10.94 5.64 2.78
C ASP A 88 -11.20 6.33 1.44
N THR A 89 -10.46 7.40 1.15
CA THR A 89 -10.53 8.10 -0.12
C THR A 89 -9.97 7.24 -1.25
N TYR A 90 -8.82 6.60 -1.01
CA TYR A 90 -8.12 5.80 -2.00
C TYR A 90 -8.90 4.54 -2.39
N ARG A 91 -9.41 3.78 -1.41
CA ARG A 91 -10.19 2.56 -1.68
C ARG A 91 -11.43 2.84 -2.53
N LYS A 92 -12.10 3.97 -2.26
CA LYS A 92 -13.27 4.40 -3.03
C LYS A 92 -12.87 4.82 -4.43
N LYS A 93 -11.81 5.62 -4.56
CA LYS A 93 -11.30 6.09 -5.85
C LYS A 93 -10.87 4.93 -6.77
N GLN A 94 -10.26 3.89 -6.21
CA GLN A 94 -9.80 2.72 -6.97
C GLN A 94 -10.87 1.63 -7.16
N ASN A 95 -12.06 1.82 -6.57
CA ASN A 95 -13.15 0.85 -6.52
C ASN A 95 -12.69 -0.51 -5.95
N LEU A 96 -12.01 -0.48 -4.80
CA LEU A 96 -11.59 -1.71 -4.12
C LEU A 96 -12.77 -2.37 -3.42
N GLU A 97 -12.84 -3.69 -3.51
CA GLU A 97 -13.84 -4.53 -2.85
C GLU A 97 -13.40 -4.86 -1.43
N GLN A 98 -14.33 -4.83 -0.48
CA GLN A 98 -14.02 -5.20 0.90
C GLN A 98 -13.93 -6.71 1.01
N LEU A 99 -12.75 -7.22 1.36
CA LEU A 99 -12.56 -8.65 1.57
C LEU A 99 -12.89 -9.04 3.01
N MET A 100 -12.38 -8.28 3.98
CA MET A 100 -12.52 -8.60 5.40
C MET A 100 -12.51 -7.33 6.24
N SER A 101 -13.30 -7.33 7.31
CA SER A 101 -13.22 -6.33 8.37
C SER A 101 -13.41 -7.05 9.69
N LEU A 102 -12.42 -6.93 10.58
CA LEU A 102 -12.43 -7.63 11.86
C LEU A 102 -11.85 -6.75 12.96
N LYS A 103 -12.23 -7.06 14.20
CA LYS A 103 -11.67 -6.41 15.39
C LYS A 103 -10.85 -7.43 16.15
N GLN A 104 -9.59 -7.10 16.44
CA GLN A 104 -8.67 -7.96 17.18
C GLN A 104 -7.89 -7.12 18.19
N ASP A 105 -7.91 -7.54 19.45
CA ASP A 105 -7.17 -6.93 20.57
C ASP A 105 -7.42 -5.43 20.82
N GLY A 106 -8.53 -4.90 20.28
CA GLY A 106 -8.90 -3.48 20.35
C GLY A 106 -8.62 -2.71 19.06
N ASN A 107 -7.94 -3.33 18.09
CA ASN A 107 -7.62 -2.74 16.79
C ASN A 107 -8.67 -3.12 15.75
N ASN A 108 -9.02 -2.18 14.86
CA ASN A 108 -9.88 -2.47 13.72
C ASN A 108 -9.01 -2.74 12.49
N ILE A 109 -9.17 -3.92 11.90
CA ILE A 109 -8.44 -4.33 10.70
C ILE A 109 -9.41 -4.34 9.52
N ASN A 110 -9.08 -3.60 8.46
CA ASN A 110 -9.86 -3.53 7.24
C ASN A 110 -8.99 -3.92 6.05
N ILE A 111 -9.47 -4.86 5.26
CA ILE A 111 -8.77 -5.40 4.09
C ILE A 111 -9.65 -5.20 2.86
N TYR A 112 -9.07 -4.57 1.85
CA TYR A 112 -9.68 -4.32 0.55
C TYR A 112 -8.79 -4.85 -0.57
N VAL A 113 -9.41 -5.30 -1.65
CA VAL A 113 -8.72 -5.89 -2.79
C VAL A 113 -9.30 -5.41 -4.10
N LYS A 114 -8.50 -5.50 -5.16
CA LYS A 114 -8.96 -5.39 -6.55
C LYS A 114 -8.60 -6.66 -7.27
N SER A 115 -9.60 -7.32 -7.83
CA SER A 115 -9.42 -8.54 -8.61
C SER A 115 -9.35 -8.22 -10.11
N ASN A 116 -8.60 -9.03 -10.85
CA ASN A 116 -8.58 -8.97 -12.31
C ASN A 116 -9.56 -10.03 -12.86
N ASP A 117 -10.74 -9.60 -13.31
CA ASP A 117 -11.78 -10.41 -13.99
C ASP A 117 -12.07 -11.79 -13.34
N ASP A 118 -12.53 -12.79 -14.12
CA ASP A 118 -12.94 -14.16 -13.72
C ASP A 118 -11.81 -15.03 -13.08
N SER A 119 -10.74 -14.43 -12.57
CA SER A 119 -9.60 -15.13 -11.97
C SER A 119 -9.47 -14.84 -10.47
N SER A 120 -8.92 -15.80 -9.71
CA SER A 120 -8.56 -15.65 -8.28
C SER A 120 -7.41 -14.66 -8.02
N LYS A 121 -7.01 -13.89 -9.04
CA LYS A 121 -5.84 -13.02 -9.01
C LYS A 121 -6.19 -11.61 -8.56
N VAL A 122 -5.38 -11.11 -7.64
CA VAL A 122 -5.50 -9.77 -7.06
C VAL A 122 -4.42 -8.87 -7.64
N SER A 123 -4.86 -7.74 -8.22
CA SER A 123 -3.95 -6.70 -8.73
C SER A 123 -3.55 -5.68 -7.68
N GLU A 124 -4.41 -5.48 -6.68
CA GLU A 124 -4.19 -4.52 -5.61
C GLU A 124 -4.73 -5.04 -4.28
N PHE A 125 -3.94 -4.91 -3.23
CA PHE A 125 -4.30 -5.22 -1.86
C PHE A 125 -4.02 -4.00 -1.00
N LEU A 126 -5.01 -3.62 -0.20
CA LEU A 126 -4.94 -2.47 0.68
C LEU A 126 -5.45 -2.87 2.06
N MET A 127 -4.62 -2.65 3.08
CA MET A 127 -4.95 -3.00 4.45
C MET A 127 -4.71 -1.81 5.37
N PHE A 128 -5.61 -1.66 6.34
CA PHE A 128 -5.52 -0.64 7.36
C PHE A 128 -5.82 -1.26 8.72
N ILE A 129 -4.84 -1.19 9.62
CA ILE A 129 -4.99 -1.48 11.04
C ILE A 129 -5.09 -0.13 11.74
N GLU A 130 -6.25 0.15 12.32
CA GLU A 130 -6.45 1.28 13.21
C GLU A 130 -5.91 0.89 14.59
N GLY A 131 -4.83 1.55 15.01
CA GLY A 131 -4.31 1.41 16.37
C GLY A 131 -5.31 1.98 17.39
N GLY A 132 -5.52 1.25 18.48
CA GLY A 132 -6.33 1.73 19.60
C GLY A 132 -5.67 2.83 20.44
N ASP A 133 -6.32 3.20 21.54
CA ASP A 133 -5.85 4.24 22.45
C ASP A 133 -4.75 3.76 23.43
N LYS A 134 -4.31 2.50 23.34
CA LYS A 134 -3.32 1.98 24.29
C LYS A 134 -1.92 2.44 23.89
N LYS A 135 -1.10 2.72 24.90
CA LYS A 135 0.31 3.10 24.71
C LYS A 135 1.07 1.95 24.06
N GLY A 136 1.48 2.15 22.80
CA GLY A 136 2.17 1.13 21.98
C GLY A 136 1.33 0.61 20.81
N ASP A 137 0.04 0.95 20.74
CA ASP A 137 -0.76 0.69 19.55
C ASP A 137 -0.23 1.53 18.39
N GLN A 138 -0.05 0.88 17.23
CA GLN A 138 0.41 1.54 16.03
C GLN A 138 -0.66 1.40 14.95
N THR A 139 -0.96 2.51 14.30
CA THR A 139 -1.71 2.49 13.05
C THR A 139 -0.79 1.97 11.96
N VAL A 140 -1.28 1.04 11.15
CA VAL A 140 -0.54 0.47 10.02
C VAL A 140 -1.37 0.59 8.76
N LEU A 141 -0.77 1.17 7.73
CA LEU A 141 -1.30 1.24 6.37
C LEU A 141 -0.39 0.41 5.47
N LEU A 142 -0.94 -0.57 4.78
CA LEU A 142 -0.23 -1.41 3.84
C LEU A 142 -0.89 -1.33 2.47
N SER A 143 -0.10 -1.05 1.44
CA SER A 143 -0.50 -1.06 0.04
C SER A 143 0.42 -1.98 -0.74
N LEU A 144 -0.18 -2.91 -1.47
CA LEU A 144 0.51 -3.87 -2.30
C LEU A 144 -0.15 -3.86 -3.69
N THR A 145 0.67 -3.76 -4.74
CA THR A 145 0.22 -3.85 -6.13
C THR A 145 1.04 -4.89 -6.86
N GLY A 146 0.41 -5.68 -7.71
CA GLY A 146 1.06 -6.82 -8.35
C GLY A 146 0.11 -7.65 -9.22
N ASP A 147 0.47 -8.91 -9.43
CA ASP A 147 -0.42 -9.94 -9.96
C ASP A 147 -0.25 -11.22 -9.13
N PHE A 148 -0.92 -11.30 -7.98
CA PHE A 148 -0.73 -12.37 -7.02
C PHE A 148 -2.03 -13.11 -6.70
N ASP A 149 -1.91 -14.40 -6.43
CA ASP A 149 -3.02 -15.25 -6.04
C ASP A 149 -3.10 -15.29 -4.51
N LEU A 150 -4.21 -14.81 -3.93
CA LEU A 150 -4.41 -14.85 -2.48
C LEU A 150 -4.50 -16.28 -1.94
N ALA A 151 -4.97 -17.24 -2.74
CA ALA A 151 -5.06 -18.64 -2.35
C ALA A 151 -3.68 -19.28 -2.13
N ALA A 152 -2.60 -18.65 -2.64
CA ALA A 152 -1.24 -19.12 -2.45
C ALA A 152 -0.67 -18.79 -1.05
N LEU A 153 -1.34 -17.95 -0.25
CA LEU A 153 -0.91 -17.57 1.10
C LEU A 153 -1.39 -18.54 2.19
N ASP A 154 -2.35 -19.42 1.87
CA ASP A 154 -3.06 -20.29 2.84
C ASP A 154 -2.59 -21.76 2.81
N LYS A 155 -1.38 -22.04 2.27
CA LYS A 155 -0.83 -23.42 2.18
C LYS A 155 0.62 -23.55 2.65
#